data_AF-A0A564G8D0-F1
#
_entry.id   AF-A0A564G8D0-F1
#
_cell.length_a   1.000
_cell.length_b   1.000
_cell.length_c   1.000
_cell.angle_alpha   90.00
_cell.angle_beta   90.00
_cell.angle_gamma   90.00
#
_symmetry.space_group_name_H-M   'P 1'
#
loop_
_entity.id
_entity.type
_entity.pdbx_description
1 polymer ?
#
loop_
_entity_poly.entity_id
_entity_poly.type
_entity_poly.pdbx_seq_one_letter_code
_entity_poly.pdbx_strand_id
1 'polypeptide(L)'
;MLVESWIKPDEAPAMAASATAMIDAALTGSGLAREAYWAAVRKGYNTPYNDPPARKIAEPAVTISVAAEPLPAAVMAAATATEIRAA
;
A
#
# COMPACT_ATOMS: atom_id res chain seq x y z
N MET A 1 20.06 21.05 4.04
CA MET A 1 18.99 22.07 4.14
C MET A 1 18.55 22.16 5.57
N LEU A 2 18.42 23.37 6.11
CA LEU A 2 17.70 23.58 7.38
C LEU A 2 16.21 23.40 7.08
N VAL A 3 15.61 22.37 7.66
CA VAL A 3 14.16 22.17 7.60
C VAL A 3 13.54 23.13 8.59
N GLU A 4 12.75 24.08 8.09
CA GLU A 4 11.96 24.97 8.93
C GLU A 4 10.81 24.16 9.55
N SER A 5 10.96 23.83 10.84
CA SER A 5 9.88 23.26 11.63
C SER A 5 8.96 24.37 12.11
N TRP A 6 7.69 24.29 11.72
CA TRP A 6 6.63 25.18 12.24
C TRP A 6 6.17 24.81 13.65
N ILE A 7 6.63 23.68 14.18
CA ILE A 7 6.35 23.24 15.55
C ILE A 7 7.49 23.72 16.45
N LYS A 8 7.12 24.40 17.54
CA LYS A 8 8.11 24.81 18.53
C LYS A 8 8.58 23.61 19.36
N PRO A 9 9.87 23.54 19.75
CA PRO A 9 10.40 22.39 20.49
C PRO A 9 9.67 22.09 21.80
N ASP A 10 9.14 23.11 22.48
CA ASP A 10 8.37 23.01 23.72
C ASP A 10 6.96 22.46 23.51
N GLU A 11 6.38 22.64 22.32
CA GLU A 11 5.05 22.13 21.96
C GLU A 11 5.12 20.65 21.52
N ALA A 12 6.28 20.22 21.00
CA ALA A 12 6.45 18.89 20.44
C ALA A 12 6.11 17.72 21.39
N PRO A 13 6.49 17.72 22.69
CA PRO A 13 6.15 16.63 23.60
C PRO A 13 4.65 16.49 23.83
N ALA A 14 3.94 17.62 23.98
CA ALA A 14 2.50 17.64 24.19
C ALA A 14 1.76 17.15 22.92
N MET A 15 2.21 17.59 21.75
CA MET A 15 1.67 17.14 20.46
C MET A 15 1.92 15.64 20.24
N ALA A 16 3.10 15.14 20.57
CA ALA A 16 3.43 13.71 20.45
C ALA A 16 2.56 12.84 21.36
N ALA A 17 2.32 13.27 22.60
CA ALA A 17 1.42 12.59 23.53
C ALA A 17 -0.03 12.55 23.00
N SER A 18 -0.53 13.68 22.50
CA SER A 18 -1.86 13.77 21.90
C SER A 18 -1.98 12.84 20.68
N ALA A 19 -1.02 12.87 19.77
CA ALA A 19 -1.02 12.01 18.58
C ALA A 19 -1.00 10.52 18.96
N THR A 20 -0.20 10.14 19.95
CA THR A 20 -0.13 8.75 20.44
C THR A 20 -1.48 8.29 20.98
N ALA A 21 -2.14 9.11 21.79
CA ALA A 21 -3.47 8.79 22.33
C ALA A 21 -4.52 8.61 21.23
N MET A 22 -4.51 9.46 20.19
CA MET A 22 -5.42 9.33 19.04
C MET A 22 -5.17 8.03 18.26
N ILE A 23 -3.90 7.66 18.07
CA ILE A 23 -3.52 6.41 17.41
C ILE A 23 -3.98 5.19 18.22
N ASP A 24 -3.71 5.17 19.53
CA ASP A 24 -4.09 4.05 20.40
C ASP A 24 -5.63 3.89 20.46
N ALA A 25 -6.38 5.00 20.48
CA ALA A 25 -7.85 4.98 20.38
C ALA A 25 -8.34 4.40 19.05
N ALA A 26 -7.75 4.83 17.93
CA ALA A 26 -8.10 4.30 16.60
C ALA A 26 -7.77 2.80 16.48
N LEU A 27 -6.67 2.36 17.06
CA LEU A 27 -6.24 0.96 17.02
C LEU A 27 -7.19 0.03 17.77
N THR A 28 -7.74 0.49 18.90
CA THR A 28 -8.70 -0.27 19.72
C THR A 28 -9.92 -0.74 18.92
N GLY A 29 -10.40 0.05 17.95
CA GLY A 29 -11.53 -0.30 17.08
C GLY A 29 -11.17 -1.02 15.79
N SER A 30 -9.88 -1.09 15.44
CA SER A 30 -9.41 -1.59 14.14
C SER A 30 -9.16 -3.11 14.11
N GLY A 31 -9.08 -3.76 15.26
CA GLY A 31 -8.65 -5.17 15.37
C GLY A 31 -7.17 -5.39 15.08
N LEU A 32 -6.39 -4.34 14.78
CA LEU A 32 -4.95 -4.42 14.57
C LEU A 32 -4.20 -4.36 15.91
N ALA A 33 -3.28 -5.29 16.13
CA ALA A 33 -2.39 -5.22 17.27
C ALA A 33 -1.48 -3.97 17.17
N ARG A 34 -1.33 -3.25 18.28
CA ARG A 34 -0.49 -2.05 18.37
C ARG A 34 0.92 -2.26 17.82
N GLU A 35 1.53 -3.40 18.13
CA GLU A 35 2.86 -3.74 17.64
C GLU A 35 2.90 -3.99 16.12
N ALA A 36 1.85 -4.58 15.56
CA ALA A 36 1.76 -4.80 14.12
C ALA A 36 1.65 -3.47 13.35
N TYR A 37 0.89 -2.52 13.90
CA TYR A 37 0.82 -1.16 13.37
C TYR A 37 2.19 -0.48 13.37
N TRP A 38 2.88 -0.43 14.52
CA TRP A 38 4.19 0.24 14.60
C TRP A 38 5.27 -0.47 13.79
N ALA A 39 5.21 -1.80 13.63
CA ALA A 39 6.08 -2.53 12.72
C ALA A 39 5.87 -2.10 11.26
N ALA A 40 4.62 -1.92 10.83
CA ALA A 40 4.29 -1.44 9.49
C ALA A 40 4.75 0.02 9.28
N VAL A 41 4.55 0.90 10.27
CA VAL A 41 5.04 2.30 10.23
C VAL A 41 6.55 2.35 10.08
N ARG A 42 7.30 1.62 10.91
CA ARG A 42 8.77 1.54 10.80
C ARG A 42 9.21 1.01 9.44
N LYS A 43 8.53 -0.01 8.92
CA LYS A 43 8.79 -0.54 7.58
C LYS A 43 8.55 0.52 6.50
N GLY A 44 7.41 1.20 6.52
CA GLY A 44 6.99 2.18 5.50
C GLY A 44 7.83 3.46 5.49
N TYR A 45 8.29 3.92 6.65
CA TYR A 45 9.18 5.09 6.73
C TYR A 45 10.63 4.77 6.36
N ASN A 46 11.12 3.56 6.67
CA ASN A 46 12.48 3.16 6.30
C ASN A 46 12.57 2.50 4.91
N THR A 47 11.48 2.29 4.18
CA THR A 47 11.49 1.55 2.90
C THR A 47 12.50 2.04 1.86
N PRO A 48 12.73 3.35 1.61
CA PRO A 48 13.75 3.76 0.64
C PRO A 48 15.20 3.47 1.08
N TYR A 49 15.41 3.13 2.35
CA TYR A 49 16.74 2.86 2.94
C TYR A 49 16.89 1.43 3.46
N ASN A 50 15.82 0.64 3.40
CA ASN A 50 15.76 -0.72 3.90
C ASN A 50 14.90 -1.53 2.95
N ASP A 51 15.34 -1.62 1.69
CA ASP A 51 14.73 -2.54 0.74
C ASP A 51 14.84 -3.95 1.33
N PRO A 52 13.72 -4.62 1.63
CA PRO A 52 13.81 -6.02 2.00
C PRO A 52 14.46 -6.75 0.82
N PRO A 53 15.45 -7.63 1.05
CA PRO A 53 16.02 -8.42 -0.04
C PRO A 53 14.87 -9.05 -0.81
N ALA A 54 14.93 -8.95 -2.15
CA ALA A 54 13.88 -9.41 -3.03
C ALA A 54 13.38 -10.76 -2.53
N ARG A 55 12.09 -10.83 -2.16
CA ARG A 55 11.50 -12.10 -1.74
C ARG A 55 11.75 -13.06 -2.89
N LYS A 56 12.48 -14.14 -2.63
CA LYS A 56 12.55 -15.26 -3.57
C LYS A 56 11.11 -15.62 -3.88
N ILE A 57 10.69 -15.38 -5.11
CA ILE A 57 9.39 -15.79 -5.59
C ILE A 57 9.41 -17.30 -5.41
N ALA A 58 8.67 -17.81 -4.42
CA ALA A 58 8.43 -19.23 -4.34
C ALA A 58 7.76 -19.61 -5.65
N GLU A 59 8.29 -20.63 -6.34
CA GLU A 59 7.66 -21.13 -7.55
C GLU A 59 6.17 -21.38 -7.24
N PRO A 60 5.25 -20.84 -8.07
CA PRO A 60 3.84 -20.99 -7.80
C PRO A 60 3.54 -22.48 -7.71
N ALA A 61 3.03 -22.93 -6.56
CA ALA A 61 2.68 -24.33 -6.34
C ALA A 61 1.61 -24.84 -7.32
N VAL A 62 0.93 -23.91 -8.00
CA VAL A 62 -0.08 -24.20 -9.02
C VAL A 62 0.12 -23.27 -10.22
N THR A 63 0.48 -23.84 -11.36
CA THR A 63 0.38 -23.19 -12.66
C THR A 63 -0.99 -23.50 -13.25
N ILE A 64 -1.86 -22.49 -13.34
CA ILE A 64 -3.15 -22.63 -14.05
C ILE A 64 -2.91 -22.33 -15.53
N SER A 65 -2.90 -23.37 -16.36
CA SER A 65 -2.90 -23.23 -17.81
C SER A 65 -4.31 -22.87 -18.28
N VAL A 66 -4.55 -21.61 -18.64
CA VAL A 66 -5.75 -21.21 -19.37
C VAL A 66 -5.52 -21.51 -20.85
N ALA A 67 -6.17 -22.55 -21.36
CA ALA A 67 -6.32 -22.71 -22.80
C ALA A 67 -7.29 -21.62 -23.27
N ALA A 68 -6.79 -20.68 -24.07
CA ALA A 68 -7.64 -19.70 -24.73
C ALA A 68 -8.49 -20.44 -25.76
N GLU A 69 -9.75 -20.71 -25.43
CA GLU A 69 -10.73 -21.00 -26.48
C GLU A 69 -10.88 -19.74 -27.34
N PRO A 70 -10.88 -19.89 -28.69
CA PRO A 70 -11.06 -18.75 -29.56
C PRO A 70 -12.44 -18.15 -29.33
N LEU A 71 -12.47 -16.92 -28.79
CA LEU A 71 -13.70 -16.16 -28.63
C LEU A 71 -14.36 -15.94 -30.01
N PRO A 72 -15.70 -16.04 -30.11
CA PRO A 72 -16.39 -15.81 -31.37
C PRO A 72 -16.11 -14.39 -31.88
N ALA A 73 -15.80 -14.26 -33.17
CA ALA A 73 -15.33 -13.02 -33.81
C ALA A 73 -16.19 -11.78 -33.54
N ALA A 74 -17.49 -11.96 -33.27
CA ALA A 74 -18.41 -10.89 -32.88
C ALA A 74 -17.99 -10.16 -31.60
N VAL A 75 -17.38 -10.86 -30.64
CA VAL A 75 -16.92 -10.28 -29.36
C VAL A 75 -15.65 -9.47 -29.57
N MET A 76 -14.76 -9.92 -30.47
CA MET A 76 -13.54 -9.19 -30.82
C MET A 76 -13.84 -7.89 -31.60
N ALA A 77 -14.85 -7.89 -32.45
CA ALA A 77 -15.28 -6.70 -33.20
C ALA A 77 -15.93 -5.64 -32.30
N ALA A 78 -16.62 -6.03 -31.23
CA ALA A 78 -17.22 -5.09 -30.27
C ALA A 78 -16.15 -4.38 -29.41
N ALA A 79 -15.06 -5.07 -29.08
CA ALA A 79 -13.94 -4.49 -28.34
C ALA A 79 -13.21 -3.39 -29.13
N THR A 80 -12.92 -3.64 -30.41
CA THR A 80 -12.23 -2.67 -31.28
C THR A 80 -13.12 -1.49 -31.70
N ALA A 81 -14.44 -1.70 -31.81
CA ALA A 81 -15.38 -0.63 -32.14
C ALA A 81 -15.53 0.41 -31.01
N THR A 82 -15.34 0.01 -29.76
CA THR A 82 -15.43 0.92 -28.60
C THR A 82 -14.24 1.89 -28.54
N GLU A 83 -13.05 1.45 -28.97
CA GLU A 83 -11.85 2.29 -28.98
C GLU A 83 -11.87 3.36 -30.09
N ILE A 84 -12.50 3.10 -31.23
CA ILE A 84 -12.56 4.06 -32.36
C ILE A 84 -13.49 5.25 -32.09
N ARG A 85 -14.41 5.15 -31.11
CA ARG A 85 -15.38 6.23 -30.81
C ARG A 85 -14.91 7.22 -29.74
N ALA A 86 -13.75 7.01 -29.12
CA ALA A 86 -13.23 7.84 -28.03
C ALA A 86 -12.05 8.76 -28.43
N ALA A 87 -11.88 9.03 -29.74
CA ALA A 87 -10.87 9.97 -30.26
C ALA A 87 -11.52 11.14 -31.00
#